data_AF-A0A482ZWH2-F1
#
_entry.id   AF-A0A482ZWH2-F1
#
_cell.length_a   1.000
_cell.length_b   1.000
_cell.length_c   1.000
_cell.angle_alpha   90.00
_cell.angle_beta   90.00
_cell.angle_gamma   90.00
#
_symmetry.space_group_name_H-M   'P 1'
#
loop_
_entity.id
_entity.type
_entity.pdbx_description
1 polymer ?
#
loop_
_entity_poly.entity_id
_entity_poly.type
_entity_poly.pdbx_seq_one_letter_code
_entity_poly.pdbx_strand_id
1 'polypeptide(L)'
;MVYAYLKRGLWIIAQLLIMQSMLAMSISVLAVTTDILDGPAIKDTDSAVLLEDVKIFDVIGMGISLSITACDGVEECQPHVNVEEIDQIVNVLTDRIEEILFRQQNEEPELEDIVLAYIDLKERYGGYREKFLETYVDPASTEDELVDEGEYDAAFSDFAEDIESDEDFLEDE
;
A
#
# COMPACT_ATOMS: atom_id res chain seq x y z
N MET A 1 -3.52 36.58 -55.01
CA MET A 1 -2.96 35.22 -54.74
C MET A 1 -2.13 35.15 -53.46
N VAL A 2 -1.39 36.20 -53.05
CA VAL A 2 -0.50 36.19 -51.86
C VAL A 2 -1.22 35.88 -50.52
N TYR A 3 -2.44 36.39 -50.32
CA TYR A 3 -3.23 36.18 -49.08
C TYR A 3 -3.61 34.71 -48.78
N ALA A 4 -3.77 33.89 -49.82
CA ALA A 4 -4.13 32.48 -49.66
C ALA A 4 -2.96 31.64 -49.12
N TYR A 5 -1.72 32.03 -49.44
CA TYR A 5 -0.51 31.34 -48.97
C TYR A 5 -0.18 31.69 -47.52
N LEU A 6 -0.38 32.95 -47.12
CA LEU A 6 -0.22 33.37 -45.71
C LEU A 6 -1.22 32.67 -44.77
N LYS A 7 -2.48 32.53 -45.19
CA LYS A 7 -3.52 31.87 -44.38
C LYS A 7 -3.25 30.37 -44.21
N ARG A 8 -2.72 29.70 -45.24
CA ARG A 8 -2.33 28.28 -45.18
C ARG A 8 -1.08 28.07 -44.32
N GLY A 9 -0.09 28.96 -44.41
CA GLY A 9 1.10 28.91 -43.56
C GLY A 9 0.77 29.07 -42.07
N LEU A 10 -0.10 30.03 -41.74
CA LEU A 10 -0.52 30.26 -40.35
C LEU A 10 -1.26 29.05 -39.76
N TRP A 11 -2.07 28.37 -40.57
CA TRP A 11 -2.82 27.19 -40.14
C TRP A 11 -1.93 25.97 -39.86
N ILE A 12 -0.89 25.76 -40.66
CA ILE A 12 0.09 24.68 -40.46
C ILE A 12 0.93 24.92 -39.20
N ILE A 13 1.36 26.17 -38.97
CA ILE A 13 2.12 26.53 -37.75
C ILE A 13 1.26 26.35 -36.49
N ALA A 14 -0.02 26.71 -36.55
CA ALA A 14 -0.95 26.48 -35.45
C ALA A 14 -1.15 24.98 -35.15
N GLN A 15 -1.25 24.13 -36.18
CA GLN A 15 -1.35 22.68 -35.98
C GLN A 15 -0.07 22.08 -35.38
N LEU A 16 1.10 22.53 -35.81
CA LEU A 16 2.38 22.08 -35.24
C LEU A 16 2.53 22.49 -33.77
N LEU A 17 2.11 23.70 -33.39
CA LEU A 17 2.15 24.16 -32.00
C LEU A 17 1.20 23.38 -31.08
N ILE A 18 -0.01 23.05 -31.57
CA ILE A 18 -0.96 22.22 -30.81
C ILE A 18 -0.41 20.79 -30.65
N MET A 19 0.16 20.22 -31.70
CA MET A 19 0.73 18.88 -31.66
C MET A 19 1.96 18.81 -30.74
N GLN A 20 2.79 19.86 -30.71
CA GLN A 20 3.94 19.96 -29.82
C GLN A 20 3.54 20.20 -28.36
N SER A 21 2.43 20.91 -28.12
CA SER A 21 1.85 21.04 -26.77
C SER A 21 1.27 19.72 -26.25
N MET A 22 0.70 18.88 -27.11
CA MET A 22 0.21 17.56 -26.71
C MET A 22 1.35 16.58 -26.43
N LEU A 23 2.47 16.67 -27.17
CA LEU A 23 3.64 15.82 -26.93
C LEU A 23 4.35 16.14 -25.59
N ALA A 24 4.25 17.38 -25.10
CA ALA A 24 4.87 17.81 -23.85
C ALA A 24 4.13 17.34 -22.59
N MET A 25 2.87 16.89 -22.71
CA MET A 25 2.09 16.36 -21.56
C MET A 25 2.34 14.87 -21.29
N SER A 26 3.17 14.20 -22.08
CA SER A 26 3.35 12.74 -22.00
C SER A 26 4.64 12.28 -21.30
N ILE A 27 5.44 13.19 -20.75
CA ILE A 27 6.76 12.83 -20.18
C ILE A 27 6.83 13.29 -18.73
N SER A 28 6.10 12.61 -17.86
CA SER A 28 6.36 12.59 -16.42
C SER A 28 5.88 11.25 -15.85
N VAL A 29 6.38 10.16 -16.42
CA VAL A 29 6.51 8.90 -15.69
C VAL A 29 8.01 8.75 -15.47
N LEU A 30 8.50 9.41 -14.42
CA LEU A 30 9.82 9.10 -13.89
C LEU A 30 9.79 7.61 -13.54
N ALA A 31 10.84 6.92 -13.97
CA ALA A 31 11.04 5.51 -13.72
C ALA A 31 10.87 5.23 -12.22
N VAL A 32 9.70 4.72 -11.85
CA VAL A 32 9.48 4.02 -10.59
C VAL A 32 10.42 2.83 -10.65
N THR A 33 11.41 2.86 -9.77
CA THR A 33 12.35 1.77 -9.58
C THR A 33 11.57 0.51 -9.29
N THR A 34 11.92 -0.58 -9.96
CA THR A 34 11.31 -1.91 -9.86
C THR A 34 11.47 -2.59 -8.48
N ASP A 35 11.79 -1.80 -7.46
CA ASP A 35 12.21 -2.21 -6.11
C ASP A 35 11.12 -1.93 -5.06
N ILE A 36 9.90 -1.55 -5.49
CA ILE A 36 8.82 -1.25 -4.55
C ILE A 36 8.35 -2.51 -3.79
N LEU A 37 8.47 -3.69 -4.42
CA LEU A 37 8.10 -4.99 -3.84
C LEU A 37 9.31 -5.80 -3.35
N ASP A 38 10.52 -5.49 -3.80
CA ASP A 38 11.75 -6.08 -3.30
C ASP A 38 12.20 -5.26 -2.07
N GLY A 39 11.76 -5.64 -0.87
CA GLY A 39 12.37 -5.09 0.36
C GLY A 39 13.86 -5.48 0.43
N PRO A 40 14.79 -4.69 1.04
CA PRO A 40 14.69 -3.46 1.82
C PRO A 40 15.54 -2.30 1.24
N ALA A 41 14.91 -1.19 0.88
CA ALA A 41 15.59 0.05 0.49
C ALA A 41 14.95 1.28 1.16
N ILE A 42 14.55 1.17 2.43
CA ILE A 42 13.77 2.22 3.10
C ILE A 42 14.48 2.83 4.32
N LYS A 43 15.56 2.18 4.79
CA LYS A 43 16.35 2.60 5.95
C LYS A 43 16.79 4.06 5.93
N ASP A 44 17.24 4.53 4.76
CA ASP A 44 17.77 5.89 4.58
C ASP A 44 16.92 6.70 3.58
N THR A 45 15.68 6.26 3.33
CA THR A 45 14.83 6.83 2.28
C THR A 45 14.11 8.08 2.76
N ASP A 46 14.20 9.15 1.97
CA ASP A 46 13.57 10.43 2.28
C ASP A 46 12.04 10.30 2.38
N SER A 47 11.45 11.03 3.33
CA SER A 47 10.01 11.18 3.54
C SER A 47 9.21 11.44 2.26
N ALA A 48 9.76 12.22 1.32
CA ALA A 48 9.10 12.49 0.04
C ALA A 48 8.99 11.25 -0.85
N VAL A 49 9.97 10.36 -0.81
CA VAL A 49 9.97 9.08 -1.53
C VAL A 49 9.01 8.11 -0.86
N LEU A 50 9.00 8.06 0.47
CA LEU A 50 8.03 7.26 1.22
C LEU A 50 6.58 7.62 0.86
N LEU A 51 6.30 8.91 0.72
CA LEU A 51 4.97 9.40 0.35
C LEU A 51 4.61 9.11 -1.11
N GLU A 52 5.59 9.06 -2.01
CA GLU A 52 5.36 8.61 -3.39
C GLU A 52 5.07 7.11 -3.44
N ASP A 53 5.77 6.32 -2.63
CA ASP A 53 5.54 4.89 -2.50
C ASP A 53 4.11 4.59 -2.00
N VAL A 54 3.61 5.35 -1.02
CA VAL A 54 2.21 5.27 -0.57
C VAL A 54 1.24 5.43 -1.74
N LYS A 55 1.47 6.39 -2.65
CA LYS A 55 0.61 6.60 -3.83
C LYS A 55 0.70 5.44 -4.81
N ILE A 56 1.87 4.82 -4.96
CA ILE A 56 2.06 3.66 -5.82
C ILE A 56 1.21 2.50 -5.29
N PHE A 57 1.29 2.21 -3.99
CA PHE A 57 0.46 1.19 -3.35
C PHE A 57 -1.03 1.53 -3.42
N ASP A 58 -1.43 2.80 -3.36
CA ASP A 58 -2.82 3.21 -3.55
C ASP A 58 -3.33 2.87 -4.96
N VAL A 59 -2.53 3.16 -5.99
CA VAL A 59 -2.86 2.84 -7.39
C VAL A 59 -2.93 1.33 -7.63
N ILE A 60 -1.99 0.56 -7.08
CA ILE A 60 -2.02 -0.90 -7.15
C ILE A 60 -3.30 -1.43 -6.47
N GLY A 61 -3.66 -0.88 -5.30
CA GLY A 61 -4.85 -1.27 -4.56
C GLY A 61 -6.15 -1.01 -5.33
N MET A 62 -6.23 0.13 -6.04
CA MET A 62 -7.34 0.40 -6.96
C MET A 62 -7.42 -0.65 -8.09
N GLY A 63 -6.29 -1.08 -8.65
CA GLY A 63 -6.22 -2.12 -9.67
C GLY A 63 -6.73 -3.47 -9.16
N ILE A 64 -6.31 -3.87 -7.97
CA ILE A 64 -6.75 -5.11 -7.30
C ILE A 64 -8.24 -5.06 -7.01
N SER A 65 -8.73 -3.97 -6.42
CA SER A 65 -10.14 -3.77 -6.12
C SER A 65 -11.01 -3.87 -7.38
N LEU A 66 -10.56 -3.25 -8.48
CA LEU A 66 -11.24 -3.34 -9.77
C LEU A 66 -11.22 -4.76 -10.33
N SER A 67 -10.08 -5.46 -10.25
CA SER A 67 -9.92 -6.84 -10.70
C SER A 67 -10.88 -7.79 -9.98
N ILE A 68 -10.96 -7.69 -8.65
CA ILE A 68 -11.87 -8.48 -7.81
C ILE A 68 -13.33 -8.16 -8.16
N THR A 69 -13.66 -6.87 -8.26
CA THR A 69 -15.03 -6.40 -8.50
C THR A 69 -15.52 -6.71 -9.91
N ALA A 70 -14.62 -6.74 -10.90
CA ALA A 70 -14.98 -7.05 -12.28
C ALA A 70 -15.49 -8.49 -12.47
N CYS A 71 -15.06 -9.41 -11.59
CA CYS A 71 -15.49 -10.81 -11.59
C CYS A 71 -16.58 -11.13 -10.55
N ASP A 72 -16.96 -10.15 -9.71
CA ASP A 72 -17.96 -10.32 -8.66
C ASP A 72 -19.33 -10.67 -9.26
N GLY A 73 -19.88 -11.83 -8.88
CA GLY A 73 -21.17 -12.34 -9.36
C GLY A 73 -21.18 -12.86 -10.80
N VAL A 74 -20.03 -13.01 -11.45
CA VAL A 74 -19.91 -13.57 -12.81
C VAL A 74 -19.41 -15.00 -12.75
N GLU A 75 -20.25 -15.96 -13.16
CA GLU A 75 -19.86 -17.38 -13.26
C GLU A 75 -18.67 -17.54 -14.22
N GLU A 76 -17.69 -18.38 -13.83
CA GLU A 76 -16.46 -18.64 -14.59
C GLU A 76 -15.53 -17.42 -14.81
N CYS A 77 -15.66 -16.37 -14.00
CA CYS A 77 -14.69 -15.25 -13.97
C CYS A 77 -13.70 -15.44 -12.81
N GLN A 78 -12.42 -15.23 -13.09
CA GLN A 78 -11.37 -15.22 -12.07
C GLN A 78 -10.63 -13.87 -12.14
N PRO A 79 -10.42 -13.18 -11.00
CA PRO A 79 -9.63 -11.97 -10.98
C PRO A 79 -8.23 -12.22 -11.54
N HIS A 80 -7.63 -11.20 -12.14
CA HIS A 80 -6.24 -11.25 -12.61
C HIS A 80 -5.19 -11.22 -11.49
N VAL A 81 -5.63 -11.21 -10.24
CA VAL A 81 -4.80 -11.20 -9.03
C VAL A 81 -5.07 -12.49 -8.25
N ASN A 82 -4.04 -13.06 -7.62
CA ASN A 82 -4.18 -14.20 -6.70
C ASN A 82 -3.99 -13.79 -5.24
N VAL A 83 -4.30 -14.71 -4.31
CA VAL A 83 -4.20 -14.42 -2.87
C VAL A 83 -2.73 -14.25 -2.45
N GLU A 84 -1.82 -15.00 -3.06
CA GLU A 84 -0.39 -14.96 -2.76
C GLU A 84 0.24 -13.60 -3.12
N GLU A 85 -0.20 -12.96 -4.19
CA GLU A 85 0.21 -11.63 -4.61
C GLU A 85 -0.28 -10.57 -3.62
N ILE A 86 -1.52 -10.71 -3.11
CA ILE A 86 -2.04 -9.81 -2.06
C ILE A 86 -1.23 -10.00 -0.77
N ASP A 87 -0.93 -11.24 -0.39
CA ASP A 87 -0.13 -11.57 0.80
C ASP A 87 1.30 -11.06 0.70
N GLN A 88 1.93 -11.16 -0.47
CA GLN A 88 3.24 -10.55 -0.72
C GLN A 88 3.22 -9.04 -0.48
N ILE A 89 2.18 -8.34 -0.94
CA ILE A 89 2.06 -6.90 -0.74
C ILE A 89 1.85 -6.57 0.75
N VAL A 90 1.00 -7.33 1.46
CA VAL A 90 0.79 -7.16 2.91
C VAL A 90 2.08 -7.35 3.71
N ASN A 91 2.89 -8.35 3.34
CA ASN A 91 4.18 -8.60 3.98
C ASN A 91 5.15 -7.45 3.72
N VAL A 92 5.27 -6.99 2.48
CA VAL A 92 6.09 -5.82 2.13
C VAL A 92 5.65 -4.62 2.96
N LEU A 93 4.35 -4.29 2.98
CA LEU A 93 3.82 -3.17 3.76
C LEU A 93 4.13 -3.30 5.26
N THR A 94 4.11 -4.51 5.81
CA THR A 94 4.47 -4.78 7.21
C THR A 94 5.94 -4.47 7.48
N ASP A 95 6.84 -4.98 6.64
CA ASP A 95 8.28 -4.68 6.74
C ASP A 95 8.55 -3.16 6.67
N ARG A 96 7.84 -2.46 5.78
CA ARG A 96 7.96 -0.99 5.66
C ARG A 96 7.50 -0.28 6.93
N ILE A 97 6.37 -0.68 7.50
CA ILE A 97 5.83 -0.08 8.73
C ILE A 97 6.83 -0.26 9.86
N GLU A 98 7.39 -1.47 10.03
CA GLU A 98 8.38 -1.75 11.07
C GLU A 98 9.63 -0.89 10.91
N GLU A 99 10.14 -0.73 9.68
CA GLU A 99 11.32 0.08 9.40
C GLU A 99 11.07 1.59 9.63
N ILE A 100 9.91 2.11 9.21
CA ILE A 100 9.55 3.52 9.42
C ILE A 100 9.29 3.80 10.91
N LEU A 101 8.64 2.88 11.64
CA LEU A 101 8.45 2.98 13.09
C LEU A 101 9.79 3.01 13.84
N PHE A 102 10.75 2.18 13.42
CA PHE A 102 12.09 2.21 13.99
C PHE A 102 12.76 3.57 13.79
N ARG A 103 12.64 4.19 12.60
CA ARG A 103 13.16 5.54 12.33
C ARG A 103 12.44 6.62 13.14
N GLN A 104 11.12 6.52 13.27
CA GLN A 104 10.32 7.47 14.03
C GLN A 104 10.73 7.52 15.51
N GLN A 105 10.98 6.35 16.11
CA GLN A 105 11.35 6.26 17.53
C GLN A 105 12.76 6.82 17.82
N ASN A 106 13.68 6.78 16.85
CA ASN A 106 15.09 7.08 17.07
C ASN A 106 15.55 8.43 16.48
N GLU A 107 15.02 8.83 15.33
CA GLU A 107 15.66 9.87 14.49
C GLU A 107 14.66 10.89 13.90
N GLU A 108 13.44 10.49 13.52
CA GLU A 108 12.51 11.32 12.71
C GLU A 108 11.04 11.23 13.18
N PRO A 109 10.63 11.93 14.26
CA PRO A 109 9.26 11.86 14.78
C PRO A 109 8.18 12.34 13.80
N GLU A 110 8.54 13.16 12.81
CA GLU A 110 7.67 13.68 11.76
C GLU A 110 7.12 12.62 10.79
N LEU A 111 7.59 11.36 10.87
CA LEU A 111 7.12 10.27 10.02
C LEU A 111 5.75 9.69 10.43
N GLU A 112 5.13 10.18 11.50
CA GLU A 112 3.84 9.67 12.02
C GLU A 112 2.74 9.58 10.96
N ASP A 113 2.52 10.66 10.19
CA ASP A 113 1.50 10.69 9.13
C ASP A 113 1.78 9.66 8.02
N ILE A 114 3.07 9.40 7.75
CA ILE A 114 3.50 8.44 6.74
C ILE A 114 3.27 7.01 7.25
N VAL A 115 3.60 6.72 8.50
CA VAL A 115 3.32 5.41 9.13
C VAL A 115 1.83 5.11 9.09
N LEU A 116 0.99 6.08 9.48
CA LEU A 116 -0.46 5.92 9.44
C LEU A 116 -0.95 5.61 8.02
N ALA A 117 -0.42 6.29 7.01
CA ALA A 117 -0.78 6.01 5.62
C ALA A 117 -0.38 4.58 5.17
N TYR A 118 0.75 4.04 5.64
CA TYR A 118 1.13 2.66 5.37
C TYR A 118 0.25 1.65 6.12
N ILE A 119 -0.17 1.94 7.35
CA ILE A 119 -1.12 1.13 8.11
C ILE A 119 -2.47 1.06 7.38
N ASP A 120 -3.00 2.21 6.95
CA ASP A 120 -4.24 2.29 6.18
C ASP A 120 -4.17 1.46 4.88
N LEU A 121 -3.01 1.46 4.21
CA LEU A 121 -2.77 0.59 3.06
C LEU A 121 -2.82 -0.88 3.49
N LYS A 122 -2.06 -1.28 4.52
CA LYS A 122 -2.03 -2.67 4.99
C LYS A 122 -3.43 -3.21 5.29
N GLU A 123 -4.23 -2.44 6.02
CA GLU A 123 -5.62 -2.80 6.34
C GLU A 123 -6.47 -2.99 5.08
N ARG A 124 -6.33 -2.08 4.11
CA ARG A 124 -7.06 -2.14 2.85
C ARG A 124 -6.71 -3.37 2.01
N TYR A 125 -5.44 -3.72 1.94
CA TYR A 125 -4.99 -4.94 1.27
C TYR A 125 -5.46 -6.20 2.01
N GLY A 126 -5.51 -6.18 3.35
CA GLY A 126 -6.17 -7.20 4.15
C GLY A 126 -7.65 -7.39 3.78
N GLY A 127 -8.38 -6.29 3.58
CA GLY A 127 -9.77 -6.35 3.10
C GLY A 127 -9.91 -6.90 1.68
N TYR A 128 -8.96 -6.63 0.78
CA TYR A 128 -8.95 -7.26 -0.56
C TYR A 128 -8.71 -8.76 -0.47
N ARG A 129 -7.81 -9.20 0.41
CA ARG A 129 -7.54 -10.62 0.66
C ARG A 129 -8.78 -11.34 1.17
N GLU A 130 -9.44 -10.78 2.20
CA GLU A 130 -10.66 -11.34 2.78
C GLU A 130 -11.76 -11.48 1.73
N LYS A 131 -12.01 -10.41 0.95
CA LYS A 131 -12.99 -10.44 -0.14
C LYS A 131 -12.65 -11.51 -1.19
N PHE A 132 -11.37 -11.66 -1.54
CA PHE A 132 -10.93 -12.67 -2.50
C PHE A 132 -11.23 -14.08 -1.98
N LEU A 133 -10.87 -14.37 -0.72
CA LEU A 133 -11.12 -15.66 -0.10
C LEU A 133 -12.61 -15.99 -0.01
N GLU A 134 -13.44 -15.03 0.42
CA GLU A 134 -14.90 -15.21 0.50
C GLU A 134 -15.53 -15.54 -0.85
N THR A 135 -15.04 -14.92 -1.93
CA THR A 135 -15.66 -15.00 -3.26
C THR A 135 -15.15 -16.19 -4.07
N TYR A 136 -13.87 -16.55 -3.95
CA TYR A 136 -13.20 -17.45 -4.88
C TYR A 136 -12.58 -18.70 -4.24
N VAL A 137 -12.48 -18.76 -2.91
CA VAL A 137 -11.97 -19.93 -2.19
C VAL A 137 -13.12 -20.59 -1.44
N ASP A 138 -13.33 -21.87 -1.70
CA ASP A 138 -14.36 -22.63 -0.98
C ASP A 138 -13.93 -22.73 0.50
N PRO A 139 -14.74 -22.30 1.48
CA PRO A 139 -14.40 -22.43 2.89
C PRO A 139 -14.13 -23.87 3.33
N ALA A 140 -14.64 -24.87 2.59
CA ALA A 140 -14.34 -26.29 2.83
C ALA A 140 -12.94 -26.73 2.36
N SER A 141 -12.23 -25.89 1.60
CA SER A 141 -10.86 -26.16 1.13
C SER A 141 -9.76 -25.55 2.02
N THR A 142 -10.14 -24.75 3.01
CA THR A 142 -9.22 -23.98 3.88
C THR A 142 -9.04 -24.59 5.27
N GLU A 143 -9.65 -25.75 5.57
CA GLU A 143 -9.54 -26.41 6.89
C GLU A 143 -8.14 -26.98 7.20
N ASP A 144 -7.22 -27.02 6.22
CA ASP A 144 -5.84 -27.54 6.43
C ASP A 144 -4.79 -26.43 6.71
N GLU A 145 -5.15 -25.14 6.68
CA GLU A 145 -4.20 -24.02 6.87
C GLU A 145 -4.75 -22.92 7.79
N LEU A 146 -5.53 -23.29 8.82
CA LEU A 146 -5.70 -22.43 9.99
C LEU A 146 -4.57 -22.73 10.97
N VAL A 147 -3.55 -21.88 10.89
CA VAL A 147 -2.54 -21.71 11.93
C VAL A 147 -3.28 -21.54 13.27
N ASP A 148 -2.88 -22.38 14.22
CA ASP A 148 -3.28 -22.35 15.63
C ASP A 148 -3.14 -20.93 16.21
N GLU A 149 -4.25 -20.18 16.28
CA GLU A 149 -4.35 -18.91 17.02
C GLU A 149 -4.35 -19.16 18.54
N GLY A 150 -3.39 -19.96 19.02
CA GLY A 150 -3.21 -20.34 20.42
C GLY A 150 -1.96 -19.76 21.09
N GLU A 151 -1.15 -18.97 20.37
CA GLU A 151 0.19 -18.57 20.86
C GLU A 151 0.49 -17.07 20.67
N TYR A 152 -0.48 -16.19 20.92
CA TYR A 152 -0.21 -14.74 21.09
C TYR A 152 -0.75 -14.16 22.41
N ASP A 153 -1.57 -14.90 23.15
CA ASP A 153 -2.08 -14.49 24.48
C ASP A 153 -1.04 -14.59 25.61
N ALA A 154 0.08 -15.30 25.40
CA ALA A 154 1.10 -15.45 26.43
C ALA A 154 2.00 -14.21 26.60
N ALA A 155 2.19 -13.41 25.54
CA ALA A 155 3.12 -12.28 25.58
C ALA A 155 2.56 -11.00 26.23
N PHE A 156 1.23 -10.91 26.37
CA PHE A 156 0.56 -9.79 27.07
C PHE A 156 0.08 -10.15 28.48
N SER A 157 0.09 -11.44 28.86
CA SER A 157 -0.21 -11.88 30.24
C SER A 157 0.90 -11.49 31.22
N ASP A 158 2.17 -11.51 30.79
CA ASP A 158 3.32 -11.17 31.66
C ASP A 158 3.41 -9.66 32.00
N PHE A 159 2.69 -8.79 31.28
CA PHE A 159 2.66 -7.35 31.60
C PHE A 159 1.60 -6.99 32.65
N ALA A 160 0.62 -7.87 32.89
CA ALA A 160 -0.49 -7.59 33.80
C ALA A 160 -0.26 -8.11 35.24
N GLU A 161 0.78 -8.92 35.49
CA GLU A 161 1.00 -9.56 36.80
C GLU A 161 1.91 -8.76 37.76
N ASP A 162 2.57 -7.70 37.29
CA ASP A 162 3.49 -6.88 38.10
C ASP A 162 2.87 -5.58 38.66
N ILE A 163 1.55 -5.39 38.55
CA ILE A 163 0.83 -4.23 39.12
C ILE A 163 -0.18 -4.70 40.18
N GLU A 164 0.20 -5.58 41.10
CA GLU A 164 -0.63 -5.85 42.29
C GLU A 164 0.17 -6.52 43.42
N SER A 165 1.21 -5.86 43.94
CA SER A 165 1.72 -6.16 45.29
C SER A 165 2.69 -5.08 45.78
N ASP A 166 2.16 -3.95 46.26
CA ASP A 166 2.86 -3.08 47.23
C ASP A 166 1.83 -2.28 48.05
N GLU A 167 0.90 -2.99 48.68
CA GLU A 167 0.15 -2.47 49.84
C GLU A 167 0.44 -3.34 51.07
N ASP A 168 1.59 -3.09 51.70
CA ASP A 168 1.82 -3.38 53.12
C ASP A 168 2.98 -2.50 53.62
N PHE A 169 2.70 -1.21 53.82
CA PHE A 169 3.60 -0.28 54.52
C PHE A 169 2.94 0.24 55.80
N LEU A 170 3.11 -0.57 56.86
CA LEU A 170 3.22 -0.25 58.29
C LEU A 170 2.25 0.78 58.91
N GLU A 171 1.27 0.28 59.66
CA GLU A 171 0.71 0.99 60.82
C GLU A 171 1.70 0.92 62.00
N ASP A 172 2.37 2.04 62.27
CA ASP A 172 3.00 2.35 63.56
C ASP A 172 2.33 3.61 64.13
N GLU A 173 1.37 3.45 65.07
CA GLU A 173 1.16 4.21 66.33
C GLU A 173 -0.22 3.96 66.97
#